data_AF-A0A2J0PCB8-F1
#
_entry.id   AF-A0A2J0PCB8-F1
#
_cell.length_a   1.000
_cell.length_b   1.000
_cell.length_c   1.000
_cell.angle_alpha   90.00
_cell.angle_beta   90.00
_cell.angle_gamma   90.00
#
_symmetry.space_group_name_H-M   'P 1'
#
loop_
_entity.id
_entity.type
_entity.pdbx_description
1 polymer ?
#
loop_
_entity_poly.entity_id
_entity_poly.type
_entity_poly.pdbx_seq_one_letter_code
_entity_poly.pdbx_strand_id
1 'polypeptide(L)'
;MKPTYEELEAKCAALAAENEGLKSNLMYWNSEDAEPARSPLDIAHESSFGEGVEFDVQVAARMPSMTYRVVRRTTYSTEIELVSGGIPETPATDAFLAEVRASAIPEGYVLVPQEMHLSSEAMEGICFHCGDGDHKFGEFTDGTLFVGEVDYGDGKKVHGLHIATADYPEEGCATICEFAAQLRKGVQS
;
A
#
# COMPACT_ATOMS: atom_id res chain seq x y z
N MET A 1 20.19 6.47 5.29
CA MET A 1 21.40 5.64 5.42
C MET A 1 21.13 4.31 4.74
N LYS A 2 21.99 3.86 3.82
CA LYS A 2 21.77 2.56 3.16
C LYS A 2 22.07 1.43 4.17
N PRO A 3 21.25 0.39 4.25
CA PRO A 3 21.51 -0.72 5.16
C PRO A 3 22.85 -1.36 4.83
N THR A 4 23.54 -1.83 5.87
CA THR A 4 24.79 -2.57 5.73
C THR A 4 24.53 -3.97 5.17
N TYR A 5 25.58 -4.61 4.67
CA TYR A 5 25.48 -5.98 4.16
C TYR A 5 25.02 -6.96 5.25
N GLU A 6 25.51 -6.81 6.48
CA GLU A 6 25.13 -7.63 7.63
C GLU A 6 23.65 -7.46 7.99
N GLU A 7 23.10 -6.24 7.91
CA GLU A 7 21.68 -5.97 8.14
C GLU A 7 20.79 -6.61 7.08
N LEU A 8 21.23 -6.63 5.81
CA LEU A 8 20.51 -7.29 4.72
C LEU A 8 20.55 -8.82 4.87
N GLU A 9 21.69 -9.39 5.25
CA GLU A 9 21.83 -10.82 5.50
C GLU A 9 20.93 -11.29 6.64
N ALA A 10 20.86 -10.52 7.73
CA ALA A 10 19.98 -10.81 8.86
C ALA A 10 18.49 -10.78 8.46
N LYS A 11 18.06 -9.82 7.64
CA LYS A 11 16.68 -9.76 7.10
C LYS A 11 16.37 -10.96 6.21
N CYS A 12 17.28 -11.31 5.30
CA CYS A 12 17.14 -12.47 4.43
C CYS A 12 17.07 -13.78 5.23
N ALA A 13 17.87 -13.93 6.28
CA ALA A 13 17.83 -15.09 7.16
C ALA A 13 16.50 -15.19 7.92
N ALA A 14 15.96 -14.08 8.42
CA ALA A 14 14.66 -14.03 9.09
C ALA A 14 13.52 -14.43 8.13
N LEU A 15 13.51 -13.88 6.91
CA LEU A 15 12.55 -14.25 5.86
C LEU A 15 12.69 -15.71 5.44
N ALA A 16 13.91 -16.23 5.33
CA ALA A 16 14.16 -17.63 4.98
C ALA A 16 13.65 -18.58 6.07
N ALA A 17 13.90 -18.27 7.35
CA ALA A 17 13.41 -19.06 8.47
C ALA A 17 11.88 -19.05 8.58
N GLU A 18 11.25 -17.88 8.41
CA GLU A 18 9.79 -17.75 8.38
C GLU A 18 9.19 -18.54 7.20
N ASN A 19 9.77 -18.41 6.00
CA ASN A 19 9.33 -19.15 4.83
C ASN A 19 9.58 -20.66 4.95
N GLU A 20 10.65 -21.10 5.61
CA GLU A 20 10.90 -22.53 5.87
C GLU A 20 9.84 -23.11 6.81
N GLY A 21 9.43 -22.34 7.83
CA GLY A 21 8.30 -22.67 8.69
C GLY A 21 6.98 -22.79 7.92
N LEU A 22 6.73 -21.90 6.96
CA LEU A 22 5.52 -21.91 6.12
C LEU A 22 5.55 -22.96 5.00
N LYS A 23 6.72 -23.27 4.44
CA LYS A 23 6.87 -24.17 3.28
C LYS A 23 6.70 -25.65 3.64
N SER A 24 6.73 -25.97 4.94
CA SER A 24 6.42 -27.31 5.46
C SER A 24 4.91 -27.61 5.55
N ASN A 25 4.06 -26.76 4.95
CA ASN A 25 2.60 -26.87 4.98
C ASN A 25 2.07 -27.98 4.07
N LEU A 26 2.22 -29.22 4.51
CA LEU A 26 1.40 -30.32 4.03
C LEU A 26 0.07 -30.30 4.81
N MET A 27 -1.04 -30.06 4.11
CA MET A 27 -2.38 -30.02 4.71
C MET A 27 -2.92 -31.45 4.79
N TYR A 28 -3.06 -31.94 6.02
CA TYR A 28 -3.66 -33.23 6.30
C TYR A 28 -5.08 -33.02 6.79
N TRP A 29 -6.00 -33.74 6.17
CA TRP A 29 -7.31 -33.93 6.76
C TRP A 29 -7.21 -35.03 7.82
N ASN A 30 -7.85 -34.84 8.99
CA ASN A 30 -7.99 -35.84 10.04
C ASN A 30 -8.89 -37.03 9.62
N SER A 31 -8.52 -37.77 8.60
CA SER A 31 -9.04 -39.12 8.34
C SER A 31 -7.89 -40.12 8.34
N GLU A 32 -8.13 -41.33 8.85
CA GLU A 32 -7.09 -42.35 9.10
C GLU A 32 -6.30 -42.76 7.84
N ASP A 33 -6.82 -42.44 6.64
CA ASP A 33 -6.24 -42.74 5.32
C ASP A 33 -6.08 -41.48 4.43
N ALA A 34 -6.04 -40.27 4.99
CA ALA A 34 -5.99 -39.04 4.20
C ALA A 34 -4.66 -38.88 3.42
N GLU A 35 -4.74 -38.84 2.09
CA GLU A 35 -3.69 -38.23 1.29
C GLU A 35 -3.62 -36.72 1.57
N PRO A 36 -2.43 -36.10 1.46
CA PRO A 36 -2.31 -34.67 1.65
C PRO A 36 -3.11 -33.90 0.61
N ALA A 37 -4.07 -33.11 1.07
CA ALA A 37 -4.87 -32.27 0.20
C ALA A 37 -4.08 -31.02 -0.22
N ARG A 38 -4.35 -30.51 -1.43
CA ARG A 38 -3.72 -29.26 -1.91
C ARG A 38 -4.34 -28.02 -1.26
N SER A 39 -5.59 -28.09 -0.82
CA SER A 39 -6.28 -27.00 -0.15
C SER A 39 -7.47 -27.49 0.70
N PRO A 40 -7.95 -26.70 1.67
CA PRO A 40 -9.18 -26.98 2.40
C PRO A 40 -10.42 -27.08 1.48
N LEU A 41 -10.38 -26.38 0.34
CA LEU A 41 -11.44 -26.41 -0.65
C LEU A 41 -11.52 -27.77 -1.36
N ASP A 42 -10.37 -28.34 -1.70
CA ASP A 42 -10.30 -29.68 -2.30
C ASP A 42 -10.89 -30.72 -1.33
N ILE A 43 -10.57 -30.61 -0.03
CA ILE A 43 -11.17 -31.45 1.02
C ILE A 43 -12.69 -31.33 0.97
N ALA A 44 -13.25 -30.11 1.06
CA ALA A 44 -14.69 -29.93 1.07
C ALA A 44 -15.39 -30.46 -0.19
N HIS A 45 -14.75 -30.29 -1.34
CA HIS A 45 -15.27 -30.72 -2.63
C HIS A 45 -15.24 -32.25 -2.78
N GLU A 46 -14.10 -32.89 -2.56
CA GLU A 46 -13.90 -34.34 -2.71
C GLU A 46 -14.72 -35.14 -1.70
N SER A 47 -14.79 -34.65 -0.45
CA SER A 47 -15.58 -35.24 0.64
C SER A 47 -17.08 -35.06 0.47
N SER A 48 -17.49 -34.23 -0.48
CA SER A 48 -18.87 -33.85 -0.67
C SER A 48 -19.56 -33.33 0.59
N PHE A 49 -18.91 -32.43 1.32
CA PHE A 49 -19.52 -31.78 2.48
C PHE A 49 -20.74 -30.93 2.10
N GLY A 50 -21.78 -30.96 2.95
CA GLY A 50 -22.98 -30.14 2.77
C GLY A 50 -22.78 -28.71 3.25
N GLU A 51 -23.69 -27.81 2.90
CA GLU A 51 -23.71 -26.45 3.46
C GLU A 51 -23.85 -26.49 4.99
N GLY A 52 -23.11 -25.63 5.68
CA GLY A 52 -23.06 -25.56 7.14
C GLY A 52 -22.13 -26.58 7.81
N VAL A 53 -21.51 -27.50 7.05
CA VAL A 53 -20.57 -28.48 7.61
C VAL A 53 -19.24 -27.80 7.96
N GLU A 54 -18.82 -27.97 9.21
CA GLU A 54 -17.51 -27.58 9.72
C GLU A 54 -16.54 -28.75 9.66
N PHE A 55 -15.29 -28.49 9.26
CA PHE A 55 -14.24 -29.50 9.17
C PHE A 55 -12.88 -28.93 9.55
N ASP A 56 -12.08 -29.74 10.23
CA ASP A 56 -10.75 -29.37 10.68
C ASP A 56 -9.68 -29.80 9.68
N VAL A 57 -8.78 -28.88 9.38
CA VAL A 57 -7.58 -29.09 8.58
C VAL A 57 -6.38 -29.00 9.50
N GLN A 58 -5.62 -30.10 9.59
CA GLN A 58 -4.34 -30.10 10.27
C GLN A 58 -3.24 -29.72 9.29
N VAL A 59 -2.26 -28.98 9.79
CA VAL A 59 -1.08 -28.63 8.99
C VAL A 59 0.16 -29.23 9.65
N ALA A 60 0.97 -29.92 8.86
CA ALA A 60 2.08 -30.75 9.33
C ALA A 60 3.13 -30.01 10.19
N ALA A 61 3.20 -28.69 10.09
CA ALA A 61 4.29 -27.86 10.60
C ALA A 61 3.99 -27.14 11.93
N ARG A 62 3.33 -27.78 12.90
CA ARG A 62 3.01 -27.19 14.23
C ARG A 62 2.17 -25.92 14.20
N MET A 63 1.48 -25.64 13.10
CA MET A 63 0.48 -24.58 13.09
C MET A 63 -0.79 -25.03 13.82
N PRO A 64 -1.53 -24.10 14.44
CA PRO A 64 -2.83 -24.41 15.01
C PRO A 64 -3.72 -25.02 13.91
N SER A 65 -4.50 -26.04 14.29
CA SER A 65 -5.53 -26.58 13.41
C SER A 65 -6.48 -25.46 12.99
N MET A 66 -6.87 -25.47 11.72
CA MET A 66 -7.82 -24.50 11.17
C MET A 66 -9.15 -25.21 10.93
N THR A 67 -10.23 -24.60 11.37
CA THR A 67 -11.59 -25.07 11.15
C THR A 67 -12.22 -24.24 10.06
N TYR A 68 -12.67 -24.91 9.00
CA TYR A 68 -13.37 -24.30 7.89
C TYR A 68 -14.83 -24.72 7.88
N ARG A 69 -15.70 -23.88 7.32
CA ARG A 69 -17.11 -24.20 7.09
C ARG A 69 -17.47 -24.04 5.64
N VAL A 70 -18.24 -24.99 5.10
CA VAL A 70 -18.87 -24.85 3.79
C VAL A 70 -20.02 -23.86 3.90
N VAL A 71 -19.84 -22.67 3.32
CA VAL A 71 -20.87 -21.61 3.34
C VAL A 71 -21.87 -21.76 2.20
N ARG A 72 -21.43 -22.34 1.09
CA ARG A 72 -22.26 -22.54 -0.09
C ARG A 72 -21.80 -23.75 -0.86
N ARG A 73 -22.75 -24.55 -1.34
CA ARG A 73 -22.46 -25.65 -2.26
C ARG A 73 -23.49 -25.75 -3.36
N THR A 74 -23.00 -25.76 -4.59
CA THR A 74 -23.77 -26.01 -5.79
C THR A 74 -23.16 -27.18 -6.56
N THR A 75 -23.81 -27.59 -7.64
CA THR A 75 -23.28 -28.60 -8.57
C THR A 75 -21.93 -28.19 -9.18
N TYR A 76 -21.59 -26.90 -9.21
CA TYR A 76 -20.41 -26.37 -9.91
C TYR A 76 -19.48 -25.54 -9.03
N SER A 77 -19.84 -25.29 -7.77
CA SER A 77 -19.03 -24.48 -6.87
C SER A 77 -19.17 -24.93 -5.43
N THR A 78 -18.04 -24.92 -4.73
CA THR A 78 -17.98 -25.03 -3.27
C THR A 78 -17.32 -23.75 -2.77
N GLU A 79 -17.91 -23.13 -1.77
CA GLU A 79 -17.34 -21.97 -1.09
C GLU A 79 -17.17 -22.32 0.38
N ILE A 80 -16.04 -21.91 0.95
CA ILE A 80 -15.70 -22.13 2.35
C ILE A 80 -15.31 -20.82 3.01
N GLU A 81 -15.48 -20.76 4.31
CA GLU A 81 -14.93 -19.71 5.16
C GLU A 81 -14.09 -20.32 6.28
N LEU A 82 -13.13 -19.54 6.79
CA LEU A 82 -12.37 -19.88 7.98
C LEU A 82 -13.20 -19.52 9.21
N VAL A 83 -13.56 -20.51 10.03
CA VAL A 83 -14.34 -20.33 11.26
C VAL A 83 -13.44 -20.15 12.47
N SER A 84 -12.35 -20.90 12.52
CA SER A 84 -11.41 -20.90 13.66
C SER A 84 -10.00 -21.29 13.20
N GLY A 85 -8.99 -20.87 13.96
CA GLY A 85 -7.58 -20.97 13.58
C GLY A 85 -7.08 -19.64 13.02
N GLY A 86 -5.94 -19.17 13.52
CA GLY A 86 -5.32 -17.92 13.04
C GLY A 86 -4.53 -18.17 11.76
N ILE A 87 -4.63 -17.26 10.79
CA ILE A 87 -3.60 -17.14 9.75
C ILE A 87 -2.27 -16.93 10.50
N PRO A 88 -1.22 -17.73 10.22
CA PRO A 88 0.06 -17.56 10.89
C PRO A 88 0.55 -16.12 10.71
N GLU A 89 0.94 -15.47 11.81
CA GLU A 89 1.55 -14.16 11.74
C GLU A 89 2.89 -14.26 11.00
N THR A 90 3.14 -13.31 10.09
CA THR A 90 4.37 -13.26 9.27
C THR A 90 5.10 -11.94 9.51
N PRO A 91 5.60 -11.69 10.74
CA PRO A 91 6.16 -10.41 11.12
C PRO A 91 7.40 -10.02 10.29
N ALA A 92 8.20 -10.99 9.82
CA ALA A 92 9.34 -10.70 8.96
C ALA A 92 8.87 -10.28 7.56
N THR A 93 7.87 -10.96 7.00
CA THR A 93 7.25 -10.59 5.72
C THR A 93 6.55 -9.23 5.80
N ASP A 94 5.81 -8.97 6.89
CA ASP A 94 5.11 -7.70 7.11
C ASP A 94 6.07 -6.52 7.23
N ALA A 95 7.15 -6.69 8.01
CA ALA A 95 8.21 -5.69 8.13
C ALA A 95 8.89 -5.41 6.78
N PHE A 96 9.16 -6.45 5.99
CA PHE A 96 9.74 -6.31 4.65
C PHE A 96 8.80 -5.57 3.70
N LEU A 97 7.51 -5.91 3.66
CA LEU A 97 6.53 -5.24 2.82
C LEU A 97 6.32 -3.77 3.23
N ALA A 98 6.34 -3.47 4.53
CA ALA A 98 6.29 -2.10 5.02
C ALA A 98 7.49 -1.27 4.55
N GLU A 99 8.69 -1.84 4.61
CA GLU A 99 9.92 -1.21 4.10
C GLU A 99 9.85 -0.98 2.58
N VAL A 100 9.43 -1.99 1.81
CA VAL A 100 9.29 -1.87 0.36
C VAL A 100 8.31 -0.76 0.00
N ARG A 101 7.14 -0.71 0.66
CA ARG A 101 6.14 0.35 0.45
C ARG A 101 6.70 1.73 0.82
N ALA A 102 7.50 1.84 1.89
CA ALA A 102 8.15 3.08 2.27
C ALA A 102 9.24 3.51 1.27
N SER A 103 9.93 2.55 0.64
CA SER A 103 10.99 2.79 -0.36
C SER A 103 10.50 3.06 -1.79
N ALA A 104 9.19 2.91 -2.05
CA ALA A 104 8.64 3.04 -3.40
C ALA A 104 8.74 4.47 -3.97
N ILE A 105 8.99 5.46 -3.11
CA ILE A 105 9.19 6.86 -3.48
C ILE A 105 10.68 7.17 -3.37
N PRO A 106 11.38 7.52 -4.47
CA PRO A 106 12.79 7.88 -4.40
C PRO A 106 13.04 9.11 -3.50
N GLU A 107 14.26 9.22 -2.98
CA GLU A 107 14.67 10.38 -2.19
C GLU A 107 14.51 11.67 -3.01
N GLY A 108 13.84 12.67 -2.43
CA GLY A 108 13.52 13.95 -3.10
C GLY A 108 12.23 13.93 -3.93
N TYR A 109 11.51 12.82 -4.00
CA TYR A 109 10.23 12.73 -4.71
C TYR A 109 9.06 12.66 -3.72
N VAL A 110 7.88 13.08 -4.17
CA VAL A 110 6.61 13.02 -3.44
C VAL A 110 5.54 12.37 -4.31
N LEU A 111 4.64 11.60 -3.70
CA LEU A 111 3.47 11.07 -4.40
C LEU A 111 2.52 12.22 -4.73
N VAL A 112 2.15 12.33 -5.99
CA VAL A 112 1.12 13.25 -6.48
C VAL A 112 -0.02 12.47 -7.12
N PRO A 113 -1.26 12.99 -7.10
CA PRO A 113 -2.36 12.41 -7.86
C PRO A 113 -1.98 12.25 -9.34
N GLN A 114 -2.52 11.21 -9.98
CA GLN A 114 -2.31 10.98 -11.42
C GLN A 114 -2.83 12.14 -12.28
N GLU A 115 -3.91 12.77 -11.83
CA GLU A 115 -4.50 13.97 -12.43
C GLU A 115 -5.03 14.91 -11.35
N MET A 116 -5.09 16.21 -11.66
CA MET A 116 -5.71 17.20 -10.81
C MET A 116 -6.43 18.25 -11.64
N HIS A 117 -7.56 18.72 -11.14
CA HIS A 117 -8.28 19.82 -11.74
C HIS A 117 -7.65 21.15 -11.36
N LEU A 118 -7.38 22.00 -12.35
CA LEU A 118 -6.96 23.40 -12.17
C LEU A 118 -8.14 24.32 -12.50
N SER A 119 -8.48 25.23 -11.59
CA SER A 119 -9.48 26.26 -11.85
C SER A 119 -9.00 27.25 -12.92
N SER A 120 -9.91 28.04 -13.49
CA SER A 120 -9.51 29.12 -14.42
C SER A 120 -8.57 30.14 -13.77
N GLU A 121 -8.76 30.44 -12.49
CA GLU A 121 -7.89 31.32 -11.70
C GLU A 121 -6.49 30.72 -11.51
N ALA A 122 -6.39 29.41 -11.25
CA ALA A 122 -5.12 28.69 -11.22
C ALA A 122 -4.40 28.74 -12.58
N MET A 123 -5.15 28.57 -13.68
CA MET A 123 -4.60 28.67 -15.04
C MET A 123 -4.09 30.09 -15.34
N GLU A 124 -4.83 31.12 -14.94
CA GLU A 124 -4.41 32.52 -15.04
C GLU A 124 -3.12 32.77 -14.25
N GLY A 125 -3.03 32.28 -13.01
CA GLY A 125 -1.83 32.39 -12.19
C GLY A 125 -0.60 31.74 -12.84
N ILE A 126 -0.77 30.56 -13.44
CA ILE A 126 0.30 29.91 -14.21
C ILE A 126 0.72 30.77 -15.41
N CYS A 127 -0.23 31.30 -16.17
CA CYS A 127 0.06 32.18 -17.31
C CYS A 127 0.73 33.49 -16.89
N PHE A 128 0.40 34.04 -15.72
CA PHE A 128 1.07 35.22 -15.18
C PHE A 128 2.54 34.94 -14.87
N HIS A 129 2.84 33.79 -14.24
CA HIS A 129 4.20 33.44 -13.85
C HIS A 129 5.06 32.97 -15.01
N CYS A 130 4.50 32.18 -15.94
CA CYS A 130 5.26 31.56 -17.01
C CYS A 130 5.10 32.26 -18.35
N GLY A 131 4.16 33.20 -18.52
CA GLY A 131 3.80 33.82 -19.80
C GLY A 131 2.68 33.07 -20.54
N ASP A 132 2.00 33.76 -21.47
CA ASP A 132 0.86 33.22 -22.22
C ASP A 132 1.12 33.01 -23.73
N GLY A 133 2.33 33.35 -24.21
CA GLY A 133 2.76 33.13 -25.60
C GLY A 133 2.13 34.02 -26.66
N ASP A 134 1.16 34.85 -26.28
CA ASP A 134 0.57 35.92 -27.10
C ASP A 134 1.05 37.31 -26.65
N HIS A 135 2.08 37.34 -25.78
CA HIS A 135 2.70 38.53 -25.20
C HIS A 135 1.75 39.46 -24.42
N LYS A 136 0.59 38.97 -23.96
CA LYS A 136 -0.29 39.81 -23.13
C LYS A 136 0.25 39.98 -21.72
N PHE A 137 1.03 39.01 -21.24
CA PHE A 137 1.61 38.99 -19.90
C PHE A 137 3.15 39.00 -19.86
N GLY A 138 3.83 39.02 -21.02
CA GLY A 138 5.29 39.10 -21.10
C GLY A 138 5.92 38.02 -21.97
N GLU A 139 7.25 37.89 -21.88
CA GLU A 139 7.98 36.75 -22.44
C GLU A 139 7.78 35.50 -21.56
N PHE A 140 7.95 34.32 -22.16
CA PHE A 140 7.92 33.09 -21.37
C PHE A 140 9.11 33.06 -20.41
N THR A 141 8.85 32.73 -19.14
CA THR A 141 9.90 32.48 -18.14
C THR A 141 9.71 31.09 -17.54
N ASP A 142 10.80 30.51 -17.04
CA ASP A 142 10.73 29.21 -16.39
C ASP A 142 10.00 29.34 -15.04
N GLY A 143 9.25 28.30 -14.68
CA GLY A 143 8.53 28.21 -13.42
C GLY A 143 8.71 26.85 -12.76
N THR A 144 8.76 26.83 -11.43
CA THR A 144 8.82 25.61 -10.63
C THR A 144 7.47 25.34 -9.99
N LEU A 145 6.87 24.19 -10.30
CA LEU A 145 5.71 23.68 -9.58
C LEU A 145 6.17 22.74 -8.46
N PHE A 146 5.67 22.94 -7.24
CA PHE A 146 6.04 22.10 -6.10
C PHE A 146 4.90 21.97 -5.08
N VAL A 147 4.91 20.86 -4.34
CA VAL A 147 4.01 20.63 -3.20
C VAL A 147 4.76 20.93 -1.92
N GLY A 148 4.22 21.81 -1.07
CA GLY A 148 4.91 22.22 0.15
C GLY A 148 4.13 23.23 0.99
N GLU A 149 4.76 23.69 2.07
CA GLU A 149 4.30 24.83 2.87
C GLU A 149 4.96 26.11 2.37
N VAL A 150 4.17 27.16 2.13
CA VAL A 150 4.66 28.51 1.84
C VAL A 150 4.11 29.48 2.88
N ASP A 151 4.95 30.40 3.35
CA ASP A 151 4.59 31.51 4.24
C ASP A 151 4.77 32.81 3.46
N TYR A 152 3.68 33.56 3.28
CA TYR A 152 3.68 34.80 2.51
C TYR A 152 3.99 36.04 3.37
N GLY A 153 4.50 35.85 4.59
CA GLY A 153 4.93 36.93 5.48
C GLY A 153 3.84 37.44 6.43
N ASP A 154 2.64 36.87 6.40
CA ASP A 154 1.58 37.09 7.38
C ASP A 154 1.63 36.11 8.57
N GLY A 155 2.60 35.18 8.55
CA GLY A 155 2.76 34.12 9.53
C GLY A 155 1.76 32.97 9.35
N LYS A 156 0.92 32.99 8.31
CA LYS A 156 0.03 31.90 7.94
C LYS A 156 0.72 31.04 6.88
N LYS A 157 0.95 29.78 7.24
CA LYS A 157 1.46 28.78 6.30
C LYS A 157 0.34 28.18 5.47
N VAL A 158 0.52 28.14 4.16
CA VAL A 158 -0.38 27.49 3.21
C VAL A 158 0.29 26.23 2.68
N HIS A 159 -0.31 25.07 2.95
CA HIS A 159 0.14 23.81 2.38
C HIS A 159 -0.64 23.52 1.10
N GLY A 160 0.05 23.27 0.00
CA GLY A 160 -0.62 23.11 -1.30
C GLY A 160 0.33 22.89 -2.46
N LEU A 161 -0.23 22.94 -3.67
CA LEU A 161 0.51 23.08 -4.90
C LEU A 161 0.80 24.57 -5.14
N HIS A 162 2.07 24.89 -5.34
CA HIS A 162 2.57 26.23 -5.55
C HIS A 162 3.33 26.32 -6.87
N ILE A 163 3.32 27.50 -7.48
CA ILE A 163 4.21 27.86 -8.58
C ILE A 163 5.13 28.98 -8.12
N ALA A 164 6.41 28.93 -8.50
CA ALA A 164 7.34 30.04 -8.34
C ALA A 164 8.05 30.33 -9.66
N THR A 165 8.23 31.61 -9.99
CA THR A 165 9.08 31.99 -11.14
C THR A 165 10.55 31.66 -10.85
N ALA A 166 11.28 31.16 -11.85
CA ALA A 166 12.69 30.83 -11.71
C ALA A 166 13.59 32.07 -11.54
N ASP A 167 13.15 33.23 -12.05
CA ASP A 167 13.93 34.47 -12.00
C ASP A 167 13.89 35.14 -10.61
N TYR A 168 12.80 34.96 -9.87
CA TYR A 168 12.56 35.54 -8.55
C TYR A 168 11.82 34.55 -7.62
N PRO A 169 12.42 33.41 -7.25
CA PRO A 169 11.73 32.34 -6.52
C PRO A 169 11.29 32.74 -5.11
N GLU A 170 11.97 33.72 -4.50
CA GLU A 170 11.73 34.24 -3.15
C GLU A 170 10.55 35.25 -3.10
N GLU A 171 10.31 35.97 -4.21
CA GLU A 171 9.31 37.06 -4.28
C GLU A 171 8.11 36.73 -5.18
N GLY A 172 8.24 35.73 -6.06
CA GLY A 172 7.26 35.39 -7.08
C GLY A 172 6.71 33.97 -6.94
N CYS A 173 6.17 33.65 -5.77
CA CYS A 173 5.45 32.40 -5.52
C CYS A 173 3.94 32.64 -5.39
N ALA A 174 3.11 31.78 -5.99
CA ALA A 174 1.66 31.79 -5.85
C ALA A 174 1.13 30.40 -5.53
N THR A 175 0.11 30.33 -4.67
CA THR A 175 -0.61 29.10 -4.40
C THR A 175 -1.60 28.82 -5.53
N ILE A 176 -1.46 27.68 -6.19
CA ILE A 176 -2.35 27.22 -7.26
C ILE A 176 -3.55 26.45 -6.68
N CYS A 177 -3.29 25.63 -5.66
CA CYS A 177 -4.32 24.84 -4.99
C CYS A 177 -3.90 24.60 -3.54
N GLU A 178 -4.68 25.12 -2.58
CA GLU A 178 -4.51 24.78 -1.18
C GLU A 178 -5.00 23.34 -0.94
N PHE A 179 -4.13 22.52 -0.37
CA PHE A 179 -4.52 21.19 0.07
C PHE A 179 -5.16 21.30 1.43
N ALA A 180 -6.27 20.59 1.63
CA ALA A 180 -6.84 20.46 2.97
C ALA A 180 -5.73 20.01 3.92
N ALA A 181 -5.58 20.70 5.05
CA ALA A 181 -4.69 20.27 6.13
C ALA A 181 -4.97 18.79 6.38
N GLN A 182 -4.02 17.91 6.02
CA GLN A 182 -4.28 16.49 6.06
C GLN A 182 -4.80 16.14 7.45
N LEU A 183 -5.99 15.53 7.51
CA LEU A 183 -6.34 14.66 8.62
C LEU A 183 -5.24 13.59 8.65
N ARG A 184 -4.21 13.79 9.47
CA ARG A 184 -3.37 12.70 9.98
C ARG A 184 -4.29 11.79 10.80
N LYS A 185 -5.15 11.02 10.15
CA LYS A 185 -5.76 9.83 10.71
C LYS A 185 -5.00 8.66 10.12
N GLY A 186 -3.90 8.33 10.79
CA GLY A 186 -3.08 7.18 10.46
C GLY A 186 -2.07 6.93 11.57
N VAL A 187 -2.46 6.02 12.46
CA VAL A 187 -1.59 5.24 13.37
C VAL A 187 -0.99 6.01 14.55
N GLN A 188 -1.74 6.05 15.67
CA GLN A 188 -1.09 6.09 16.98
C GLN A 188 -0.38 4.74 17.18
N SER A 189 0.90 4.80 17.55
CA SER A 189 1.68 3.70 18.12
C SER A 189 0.99 3.04 19.30
#